data_AF-A0A7X8LJH8-F1
#
_entry.id   AF-A0A7X8LJH8-F1
#
_cell.length_a   1.000
_cell.length_b   1.000
_cell.length_c   1.000
_cell.angle_alpha   90.00
_cell.angle_beta   90.00
_cell.angle_gamma   90.00
#
_symmetry.space_group_name_H-M   'P 1'
#
loop_
_entity.id
_entity.type
_entity.pdbx_description
1 polymer ?
#
loop_
_entity_poly.entity_id
_entity_poly.type
_entity_poly.pdbx_seq_one_letter_code
_entity_poly.pdbx_strand_id
1 'polypeptide(L)'
;MQPIWKTVGKRPVLADNCLDIFVWSDFALCRLLLEAENVNDEKISRPQRAALRLIRFLYESSSKGKVFQKPIYDGMTYDNQNDKEFAVSGLKTNPHMRCKRLTKPIIAKSQIKEIILGGGQKFISLTQPDPTFEDCIWREYSTTRMAK
;
A
#
# COMPACT_ATOMS: atom_id res chain seq x y z
N MET A 1 9.02 -2.29 -0.59
CA MET A 1 9.29 -0.85 -0.85
C MET A 1 8.06 -0.25 -1.53
N GLN A 2 7.71 1.00 -1.25
CA GLN A 2 6.50 1.66 -1.76
C GLN A 2 6.85 3.08 -2.26
N PRO A 3 6.56 3.43 -3.52
CA PRO A 3 6.74 4.81 -3.98
C PRO A 3 5.70 5.72 -3.32
N ILE A 4 6.13 6.92 -2.95
CA ILE A 4 5.28 7.99 -2.45
C ILE A 4 5.30 9.10 -3.49
N TRP A 5 4.12 9.54 -3.88
CA TRP A 5 3.94 10.63 -4.80
C TRP A 5 3.12 11.74 -4.16
N LYS A 6 3.53 12.99 -4.37
CA LYS A 6 2.85 14.16 -3.80
C LYS A 6 2.33 15.09 -4.89
N THR A 7 1.06 15.46 -4.74
CA THR A 7 0.35 16.41 -5.60
C THR A 7 0.10 17.75 -4.91
N VAL A 8 -0.26 18.74 -5.72
CA VAL A 8 -0.75 20.04 -5.25
C VAL A 8 -2.23 19.91 -4.90
N GLY A 9 -2.51 19.60 -3.63
CA GLY A 9 -3.87 19.37 -3.14
C GLY A 9 -4.55 18.21 -3.89
N LYS A 10 -5.79 18.42 -4.32
CA LYS A 10 -6.57 17.42 -5.09
C LYS A 10 -6.33 17.45 -6.59
N ARG A 11 -5.44 18.33 -7.07
CA ARG A 11 -5.20 18.47 -8.51
C ARG A 11 -4.26 17.35 -8.98
N PRO A 12 -4.39 16.87 -10.22
CA PRO A 12 -3.50 15.87 -10.81
C PRO A 12 -2.14 16.47 -11.21
N VAL A 13 -1.61 17.40 -10.40
CA VAL A 13 -0.38 18.13 -10.67
C VAL A 13 0.62 17.80 -9.57
N LEU A 14 1.78 17.27 -9.97
CA LEU A 14 2.89 16.98 -9.05
C LEU A 14 3.38 18.27 -8.37
N ALA A 15 3.62 18.17 -7.06
CA ALA A 15 4.25 19.23 -6.27
C ALA A 15 5.72 19.45 -6.68
N ASP A 16 6.37 20.51 -6.20
CA ASP A 16 7.80 20.74 -6.48
C ASP A 16 8.67 19.61 -5.95
N ASN A 17 8.37 19.17 -4.73
CA ASN A 17 8.91 17.98 -4.10
C ASN A 17 7.84 16.89 -4.13
N CYS A 18 7.96 15.94 -5.05
CA CYS A 18 6.84 15.08 -5.43
C CYS A 18 7.10 13.59 -5.40
N LEU A 19 8.34 13.13 -5.25
CA LEU A 19 8.64 11.71 -5.23
C LEU A 19 9.55 11.35 -4.05
N ASP A 20 9.20 10.26 -3.38
CA ASP A 20 10.05 9.59 -2.40
C ASP A 20 9.76 8.07 -2.42
N ILE A 21 10.56 7.29 -1.70
CA ILE A 21 10.34 5.87 -1.50
C ILE A 21 10.27 5.59 -0.01
N PHE A 22 9.20 4.93 0.41
CA PHE A 22 9.10 4.36 1.73
C PHE A 22 9.58 2.91 1.73
N VAL A 23 10.45 2.58 2.67
CA VAL A 23 10.95 1.22 2.87
C VAL A 23 10.33 0.66 4.14
N TRP A 24 9.46 -0.33 3.97
CA TRP A 24 8.89 -1.10 5.06
C TRP A 24 9.90 -2.13 5.55
N SER A 25 10.01 -2.31 6.87
CA SER A 25 10.63 -3.51 7.43
C SER A 25 9.63 -4.68 7.38
N ASP A 26 10.15 -5.90 7.34
CA ASP A 26 9.30 -7.11 7.34
C ASP A 26 8.37 -7.13 8.56
N PHE A 27 8.89 -6.75 9.73
CA PHE A 27 8.10 -6.67 10.96
C PHE A 27 6.97 -5.63 10.88
N ALA A 28 7.24 -4.44 10.32
CA ALA A 28 6.20 -3.41 10.16
C ALA A 28 5.09 -3.86 9.20
N LEU A 29 5.45 -4.56 8.12
CA LEU A 29 4.48 -5.12 7.18
C LEU A 29 3.62 -6.22 7.83
N CYS A 30 4.24 -7.14 8.57
CA CYS A 30 3.51 -8.15 9.32
C CYS A 30 2.55 -7.52 10.33
N ARG A 31 3.01 -6.54 11.10
CA ARG A 31 2.17 -5.82 12.05
C ARG A 31 0.97 -5.14 11.37
N LEU A 32 1.20 -4.44 10.26
CA LEU A 32 0.13 -3.79 9.49
C LEU A 32 -0.96 -4.78 9.05
N LEU A 33 -0.58 -5.99 8.63
CA LEU A 33 -1.52 -7.03 8.22
C LEU A 33 -2.26 -7.67 9.41
N LEU A 34 -1.60 -7.76 10.57
CA LEU A 34 -2.18 -8.30 11.80
C LEU A 34 -3.08 -7.31 12.55
N GLU A 35 -3.00 -6.01 12.24
CA GLU A 35 -3.91 -4.96 12.74
C GLU A 35 -5.32 -5.03 12.06
N ALA A 36 -5.78 -6.24 11.80
CA ALA A 36 -7.14 -6.52 11.37
C ALA A 36 -8.09 -6.28 12.56
N GLU A 37 -9.12 -5.46 12.34
CA GLU A 37 -10.09 -5.16 13.40
C GLU A 37 -10.93 -6.41 13.70
N ASN A 38 -11.13 -6.67 14.99
CA ASN A 38 -12.11 -7.63 15.46
C ASN A 38 -13.50 -7.01 15.31
N VAL A 39 -14.03 -7.07 14.10
CA VAL A 39 -15.46 -6.87 13.91
C VAL A 39 -16.12 -8.18 14.35
N ASN A 40 -17.11 -8.09 15.26
CA ASN A 40 -17.96 -9.22 15.64
C ASN A 40 -18.90 -9.59 14.47
N ASP A 41 -18.30 -9.88 13.31
CA ASP A 41 -18.99 -10.37 12.13
C ASP A 41 -18.88 -11.89 12.09
N GLU A 42 -19.97 -12.54 11.70
CA GLU A 42 -20.00 -13.99 11.46
C GLU A 42 -19.11 -14.40 10.26
N LYS A 43 -18.66 -13.42 9.46
CA LYS A 43 -17.85 -13.62 8.25
C LYS A 43 -16.47 -13.05 8.41
N ILE A 44 -15.47 -13.80 7.95
CA ILE A 44 -14.08 -13.37 7.96
C ILE A 44 -13.84 -12.19 7.00
N SER A 45 -13.34 -11.09 7.54
CA SER A 45 -12.99 -9.91 6.78
C SER A 45 -11.76 -10.12 5.89
N ARG A 46 -11.62 -9.27 4.87
CA ARG A 46 -10.47 -9.30 3.95
C ARG A 46 -9.11 -9.18 4.67
N PRO A 47 -8.90 -8.23 5.61
CA PRO A 47 -7.63 -8.15 6.34
C PRO A 47 -7.37 -9.38 7.21
N GLN A 48 -8.40 -9.96 7.84
CA GLN A 48 -8.26 -11.19 8.62
C GLN A 48 -7.84 -12.38 7.74
N ARG A 49 -8.37 -12.51 6.52
CA ARG A 49 -7.91 -13.53 5.57
C ARG A 49 -6.43 -13.35 5.19
N ALA A 50 -6.02 -12.12 4.89
CA ALA A 50 -4.62 -11.80 4.59
C ALA A 50 -3.69 -12.15 5.77
N ALA A 51 -4.11 -11.82 7.00
CA ALA A 51 -3.41 -12.19 8.22
C ALA A 51 -3.28 -13.72 8.39
N LEU A 52 -4.39 -14.47 8.25
CA LEU A 52 -4.36 -15.92 8.37
C LEU A 52 -3.47 -16.59 7.32
N ARG A 53 -3.49 -16.10 6.07
CA ARG A 53 -2.62 -16.61 5.00
C ARG A 53 -1.16 -16.33 5.29
N LEU A 54 -0.83 -15.14 5.81
CA LEU A 54 0.53 -14.81 6.25
C LEU A 54 1.00 -15.76 7.36
N ILE A 55 0.18 -15.97 8.38
CA ILE A 55 0.49 -16.90 9.48
C ILE A 55 0.69 -18.33 8.95
N ARG A 56 -0.19 -18.79 8.05
CA ARG A 56 -0.07 -20.12 7.44
C ARG A 56 1.22 -20.26 6.63
N PHE A 57 1.57 -19.23 5.87
CA PHE A 57 2.81 -19.19 5.09
C PHE A 57 4.04 -19.30 6.00
N LEU A 58 4.08 -18.52 7.08
CA LEU A 58 5.18 -18.56 8.06
C LEU A 58 5.27 -19.93 8.75
N TYR A 59 4.14 -20.53 9.11
CA TYR A 59 4.09 -21.85 9.72
C TYR A 59 4.66 -22.94 8.79
N GLU A 60 4.25 -22.97 7.52
CA GLU A 60 4.76 -23.95 6.56
C GLU A 60 6.24 -23.72 6.27
N SER A 61 6.67 -22.47 6.14
CA SER A 61 8.07 -22.10 5.96
C SER A 61 8.91 -22.59 7.14
N SER A 62 8.46 -22.34 8.37
CA SER A 62 9.16 -22.77 9.59
C SER A 62 9.20 -24.30 9.74
N SER A 63 8.13 -25.00 9.34
CA SER A 63 8.01 -26.45 9.59
C SER A 63 8.68 -27.30 8.51
N LYS A 64 8.61 -26.86 7.23
CA LYS A 64 9.02 -27.66 6.08
C LYS A 64 10.15 -27.02 5.26
N GLY A 65 10.53 -25.78 5.56
CA GLY A 65 11.51 -25.00 4.79
C GLY A 65 11.03 -24.57 3.40
N LYS A 66 9.81 -24.97 2.99
CA LYS A 66 9.20 -24.67 1.69
C LYS A 66 7.71 -24.45 1.87
N VAL A 67 7.14 -23.53 1.08
CA VAL A 67 5.71 -23.20 1.13
C VAL A 67 5.06 -23.50 -0.20
N PHE A 68 3.97 -24.27 -0.17
CA PHE A 68 3.13 -24.48 -1.33
C PHE A 68 2.03 -23.42 -1.31
N GLN A 69 2.25 -22.35 -2.07
CA GLN A 69 1.42 -21.14 -2.00
C GLN A 69 0.00 -21.34 -2.53
N LYS A 70 -0.17 -22.13 -3.59
CA LYS A 70 -1.47 -22.31 -4.26
C LYS A 70 -2.58 -22.83 -3.31
N PRO A 71 -2.35 -23.89 -2.52
CA PRO A 71 -3.32 -24.33 -1.51
C PRO A 71 -3.69 -23.26 -0.47
N ILE A 72 -2.73 -22.42 -0.08
CA ILE A 72 -2.96 -21.33 0.89
C ILE A 72 -3.83 -20.23 0.25
N TYR A 73 -3.52 -19.84 -0.98
CA TYR A 73 -4.22 -18.74 -1.65
C TYR A 73 -5.62 -19.13 -2.13
N ASP A 74 -5.77 -20.31 -2.72
CA ASP A 74 -7.05 -20.77 -3.28
C ASP A 74 -7.93 -21.48 -2.23
N GLY A 75 -7.30 -22.14 -1.24
CA GLY A 75 -7.99 -22.91 -0.21
C GLY A 75 -8.44 -22.09 1.00
N MET A 76 -7.94 -20.86 1.16
CA MET A 76 -8.29 -19.96 2.28
C MET A 76 -9.09 -18.73 1.78
N THR A 77 -10.00 -18.94 0.83
CA THR A 77 -10.89 -17.90 0.28
C THR A 77 -12.13 -17.69 1.15
N TYR A 78 -12.61 -18.73 1.84
CA TYR A 78 -13.80 -18.69 2.71
C TYR A 78 -15.02 -18.12 1.98
N ASP A 79 -15.30 -18.63 0.77
CA ASP A 79 -16.41 -18.22 -0.10
C ASP A 79 -16.40 -16.72 -0.50
N ASN A 80 -15.25 -16.05 -0.36
CA ASN A 80 -15.05 -14.67 -0.78
C ASN A 80 -14.13 -14.56 -2.00
N GLN A 81 -14.21 -13.43 -2.71
CA GLN A 81 -13.25 -13.08 -3.75
C GLN A 81 -11.86 -12.84 -3.14
N ASN A 82 -10.83 -13.29 -3.87
CA ASN A 82 -9.43 -13.22 -3.45
C ASN A 82 -8.69 -12.02 -4.05
N ASP A 83 -9.39 -11.09 -4.71
CA ASP A 83 -8.76 -9.91 -5.27
C ASP A 83 -8.30 -8.96 -4.15
N LYS A 84 -7.16 -8.30 -4.37
CA LYS A 84 -6.55 -7.22 -3.55
C LYS A 84 -6.58 -7.46 -2.02
N GLU A 85 -6.52 -8.70 -1.54
CA GLU A 85 -6.65 -9.02 -0.09
C GLU A 85 -5.59 -8.36 0.80
N PHE A 86 -4.42 -8.07 0.22
CA PHE A 86 -3.33 -7.36 0.86
C PHE A 86 -3.40 -5.84 0.69
N ALA A 87 -4.48 -5.30 0.11
CA ALA A 87 -4.69 -3.86 -0.01
C ALA A 87 -5.14 -3.30 1.34
N VAL A 88 -4.38 -2.35 1.86
CA VAL A 88 -4.63 -1.66 3.14
C VAL A 88 -4.85 -0.18 2.85
N SER A 89 -5.81 0.44 3.53
CA SER A 89 -6.07 1.88 3.36
C SER A 89 -4.86 2.73 3.80
N GLY A 90 -4.69 3.86 3.13
CA GLY A 90 -3.88 5.00 3.57
C GLY A 90 -4.15 5.41 5.03
N LEU A 91 -5.39 5.36 5.53
CA LEU A 91 -5.71 5.68 6.93
C LEU A 91 -4.98 4.76 7.91
N LYS A 92 -4.81 3.48 7.55
CA LYS A 92 -4.09 2.50 8.36
C LYS A 92 -2.58 2.55 8.12
N THR A 93 -2.13 2.80 6.89
CA THR A 93 -0.69 2.85 6.56
C THR A 93 -0.01 4.16 6.98
N ASN A 94 -0.72 5.29 6.93
CA ASN A 94 -0.16 6.63 7.21
C ASN A 94 0.45 6.77 8.62
N PRO A 95 -0.17 6.27 9.71
CA PRO A 95 0.44 6.30 11.04
C PRO A 95 1.82 5.65 11.10
N HIS A 96 2.02 4.54 10.37
CA HIS A 96 3.30 3.82 10.30
C HIS A 96 4.34 4.52 9.40
N MET A 97 3.87 5.33 8.44
CA MET A 97 4.73 6.06 7.49
C MET A 97 5.07 7.50 7.94
N ARG A 98 4.46 7.97 9.02
CA ARG A 98 4.49 9.38 9.44
C ARG A 98 5.92 9.85 9.72
N CYS A 99 6.42 10.72 8.85
CA CYS A 99 7.73 11.33 8.99
C CYS A 99 7.77 12.69 8.28
N LYS A 100 8.80 13.50 8.54
CA LYS A 100 8.99 14.80 7.88
C LYS A 100 9.07 14.65 6.34
N ARG A 101 9.71 13.58 5.86
CA ARG A 101 9.83 13.28 4.42
C ARG A 101 8.50 12.99 3.74
N LEU A 102 7.52 12.45 4.46
CA LEU A 102 6.18 12.24 3.92
C LEU A 102 5.51 13.57 3.55
N THR A 103 5.78 14.62 4.33
CA THR A 103 5.25 15.97 4.06
C THR A 103 6.05 16.72 3.01
N LYS A 104 7.36 16.47 2.90
CA LYS A 104 8.24 17.07 1.90
C LYS A 104 9.15 15.99 1.30
N PRO A 105 8.70 15.32 0.23
CA PRO A 105 9.50 14.33 -0.50
C PRO A 105 10.87 14.88 -0.91
N ILE A 106 11.86 14.00 -1.08
CA ILE A 106 13.22 14.43 -1.44
C ILE A 106 13.33 14.82 -2.91
N ILE A 107 12.69 14.07 -3.80
CA ILE A 107 12.94 14.19 -5.23
C ILE A 107 12.06 15.29 -5.81
N ALA A 108 12.72 16.25 -6.45
CA ALA A 108 12.04 17.35 -7.11
C ALA A 108 11.42 16.93 -8.45
N LYS A 109 10.36 17.60 -8.86
CA LYS A 109 9.66 17.35 -10.13
C LYS A 109 10.60 17.48 -11.34
N SER A 110 11.54 18.41 -11.28
CA SER A 110 12.56 18.62 -12.33
C SER A 110 13.51 17.42 -12.48
N GLN A 111 13.72 16.65 -11.42
CA GLN A 111 14.61 15.48 -11.39
C GLN A 111 13.92 14.18 -11.83
N ILE A 112 12.59 14.14 -11.91
CA ILE A 112 11.86 12.92 -12.33
C ILE A 112 12.31 12.44 -13.70
N LYS A 113 12.61 13.35 -14.63
CA LYS A 113 13.09 13.01 -15.99
C LYS A 113 14.40 12.19 -16.00
N GLU A 114 15.16 12.24 -14.91
CA GLU A 114 16.42 11.49 -14.74
C GLU A 114 16.17 10.08 -14.22
N ILE A 115 15.03 9.86 -13.57
CA ILE A 115 14.63 8.57 -12.99
C ILE A 115 13.77 7.79 -13.98
N ILE A 116 12.81 8.49 -14.61
CA ILE A 116 11.86 7.91 -15.55
C ILE A 116 12.36 8.24 -16.95
N LEU A 117 13.05 7.26 -17.53
CA LEU A 117 13.69 7.38 -18.83
C LEU A 117 12.68 7.31 -19.98
N GLY A 118 13.11 7.73 -21.18
CA GLY A 118 12.31 7.60 -22.40
C GLY A 118 11.12 8.57 -22.50
N GLY A 119 11.07 9.64 -21.71
CA GLY A 119 9.96 10.60 -21.74
C GLY A 119 8.73 10.14 -20.95
N GLY A 120 8.82 9.02 -20.22
CA GLY A 120 7.75 8.46 -19.39
C GLY A 120 7.13 9.47 -18.41
N GLN A 121 7.94 10.42 -17.92
CA GLN A 121 7.51 11.49 -17.02
C GLN A 121 6.42 12.41 -17.60
N LYS A 122 6.30 12.48 -18.93
CA LYS A 122 5.25 13.28 -19.60
C LYS A 122 3.87 12.62 -19.49
N PHE A 123 3.84 11.30 -19.30
CA PHE A 123 2.60 10.53 -19.12
C PHE A 123 2.17 10.46 -17.65
N ILE A 124 2.94 11.04 -16.73
CA ILE A 124 2.59 11.19 -15.31
C ILE A 124 1.72 12.46 -15.11
N SER A 125 0.91 12.81 -16.10
CA SER A 125 -0.34 13.51 -15.82
C SER A 125 -1.21 12.47 -15.14
N LEU A 126 -1.48 12.64 -13.85
CA LEU A 126 -2.30 11.71 -13.07
C LEU A 126 -3.70 11.65 -13.70
N THR A 127 -3.88 10.74 -14.66
CA THR A 127 -5.16 10.27 -15.13
C THR A 127 -5.98 9.95 -13.89
N GLN A 128 -7.25 10.37 -13.88
CA GLN A 128 -8.16 10.00 -12.81
C GLN A 128 -8.04 8.49 -12.55
N PRO A 129 -7.99 8.06 -11.28
CA PRO A 129 -7.55 6.71 -10.98
C PRO A 129 -8.51 5.69 -11.58
N ASP A 130 -7.99 4.82 -12.45
CA ASP A 130 -8.64 3.56 -12.77
C ASP A 130 -8.30 2.54 -11.67
N PRO A 131 -9.26 1.69 -11.26
CA PRO A 131 -9.30 1.04 -9.94
C PRO A 131 -8.37 -0.17 -9.83
N THR A 132 -7.06 0.05 -9.92
CA THR A 132 -6.03 -0.95 -9.65
C THR A 132 -5.27 -0.63 -8.36
N PHE A 133 -4.54 -1.62 -7.84
CA PHE A 133 -3.99 -1.75 -6.48
C PHE A 133 -3.35 -0.50 -5.85
N GLU A 134 -2.91 0.47 -6.64
CA GLU A 134 -2.40 1.76 -6.19
C GLU A 134 -3.47 2.66 -5.53
N ASP A 135 -4.76 2.46 -5.81
CA ASP A 135 -5.85 3.33 -5.35
C ASP A 135 -6.02 3.42 -3.83
N CYS A 136 -5.69 2.34 -3.10
CA CYS A 136 -5.77 2.35 -1.64
C CYS A 136 -4.72 3.29 -1.01
N ILE A 137 -3.62 3.57 -1.72
CA ILE A 137 -2.54 4.43 -1.24
C ILE A 137 -2.80 5.90 -1.66
N TRP A 138 -3.38 6.14 -2.83
CA TRP A 138 -3.57 7.48 -3.38
C TRP A 138 -4.72 8.27 -2.76
N ARG A 139 -5.83 7.61 -2.38
CA ARG A 139 -7.06 8.33 -2.00
C ARG A 139 -6.97 9.12 -0.70
N GLU A 140 -6.06 8.79 0.22
CA GLU A 140 -6.00 9.41 1.55
C GLU A 140 -5.01 10.55 1.74
N TYR A 141 -4.02 10.73 0.85
CA TYR A 141 -3.18 11.93 0.90
C TYR A 141 -3.93 13.21 0.45
N SER A 142 -5.10 13.05 -0.16
CA SER A 142 -5.99 14.13 -0.57
C SER A 142 -6.98 14.58 0.52
N THR A 143 -7.01 13.89 1.66
CA THR A 143 -7.99 14.10 2.75
C THR A 143 -7.39 14.44 4.10
N THR A 144 -6.06 14.61 4.21
CA THR A 144 -5.50 15.30 5.39
C THR A 144 -5.86 16.78 5.29
N ARG A 145 -7.07 17.07 5.78
CA ARG A 145 -7.49 18.39 6.24
C ARG A 145 -6.30 19.04 6.94
N MET A 146 -6.09 20.29 6.60
CA MET A 146 -5.49 21.27 7.49
C MET A 146 -6.18 21.13 8.85
N ALA A 147 -5.61 20.32 9.73
CA ALA A 147 -5.83 20.44 11.16
C ALA A 147 -4.95 21.62 11.57
N LYS A 148 -5.63 22.70 11.91
CA LYS A 148 -5.10 23.77 12.75
C LYS A 148 -4.48 23.20 14.02
#